data_AF-A0ABD5DCK6-F1
#
_entry.id   AF-A0ABD5DCK6-F1
#
_cell.length_a   1.000
_cell.length_b   1.000
_cell.length_c   1.000
_cell.angle_alpha   90.00
_cell.angle_beta   90.00
_cell.angle_gamma   90.00
#
_symmetry.space_group_name_H-M   'P 1'
#
loop_
_entity.id
_entity.type
_entity.pdbx_description
1 polymer ?
#
loop_
_entity_poly.entity_id
_entity_poly.type
_entity_poly.pdbx_seq_one_letter_code
_entity_poly.pdbx_strand_id
1 'polypeptide(L)'
;MRHHRTVLPLAGYTIQQIDFDPATFQPEDLFWLPYHASLTGWGRKRQAEHLAGRIAAAYALREVGEKRLPAIGDQRQPLWPTPWFGSISHCGQR
;
A
#
# COMPACT_ATOMS: atom_id res chain seq x y z
N MET A 1 -3.95 12.85 2.62
CA MET A 1 -2.78 11.98 2.50
C MET A 1 -1.58 12.61 1.80
N ARG A 2 -0.47 12.84 2.50
CA ARG A 2 0.85 13.13 1.92
C ARG A 2 1.75 11.90 2.01
N HIS A 3 2.43 11.59 0.91
CA HIS A 3 3.46 10.55 0.88
C HIS A 3 4.57 10.91 -0.11
N HIS A 4 5.77 10.45 0.16
CA HIS A 4 6.89 10.51 -0.77
C HIS A 4 7.19 9.11 -1.32
N ARG A 5 7.57 9.04 -2.59
CA ARG A 5 7.94 7.79 -3.26
C ARG A 5 9.43 7.81 -3.55
N THR A 6 10.11 6.78 -3.07
CA THR A 6 11.51 6.51 -3.39
C THR A 6 11.61 5.16 -4.08
N VAL A 7 12.44 5.09 -5.11
CA VAL A 7 12.71 3.86 -5.88
C VAL A 7 14.12 3.40 -5.55
N LEU A 8 14.25 2.21 -4.99
CA LEU A 8 15.54 1.68 -4.52
C LEU A 8 15.93 0.41 -5.28
N PRO A 9 17.18 0.28 -5.76
CA PRO A 9 17.66 -0.99 -6.29
C PRO A 9 17.98 -1.97 -5.14
N LEU A 10 17.56 -3.23 -5.27
CA LEU A 10 17.96 -4.32 -4.37
C LEU A 10 18.12 -5.62 -5.16
N ALA A 11 19.33 -6.19 -5.19
CA ALA A 11 19.62 -7.49 -5.80
C ALA A 11 19.08 -7.67 -7.23
N GLY A 12 19.14 -6.61 -8.05
CA GLY A 12 18.62 -6.62 -9.43
C GLY A 12 17.11 -6.34 -9.55
N TYR A 13 16.42 -6.16 -8.42
CA TYR A 13 15.01 -5.76 -8.36
C TYR A 13 14.87 -4.30 -7.94
N THR A 14 13.66 -3.78 -8.14
CA THR A 14 13.29 -2.43 -7.74
C THR A 14 12.31 -2.48 -6.58
N ILE A 15 12.67 -1.83 -5.47
CA ILE A 15 11.79 -1.63 -4.33
C ILE A 15 11.08 -0.28 -4.46
N GLN A 16 9.78 -0.29 -4.22
CA GLN A 16 8.96 0.90 -4.06
C GLN A 16 8.84 1.22 -2.57
N GLN A 17 9.56 2.23 -2.11
CA GLN A 17 9.44 2.74 -0.75
C GLN A 17 8.46 3.92 -0.73
N ILE A 18 7.54 3.89 0.23
CA ILE A 18 6.57 4.96 0.46
C ILE A 18 6.75 5.49 1.87
N ASP A 19 7.21 6.74 1.97
CA ASP A 19 7.27 7.47 3.21
C ASP A 19 5.94 8.20 3.39
N PHE A 20 5.06 7.61 4.19
CA PHE A 20 3.72 8.12 4.43
C PHE A 20 3.69 8.97 5.71
N ASP A 21 3.13 10.18 5.63
CA ASP A 21 2.97 11.05 6.80
C ASP A 21 1.64 10.78 7.52
N PRO A 22 1.65 10.07 8.67
CA PRO A 22 0.44 9.70 9.39
C PRO A 22 -0.31 10.90 9.96
N ALA A 23 0.34 12.05 10.16
CA ALA A 23 -0.32 13.27 10.65
C ALA A 23 -1.29 13.84 9.61
N THR A 24 -1.05 13.54 8.32
CA THR A 24 -1.89 14.01 7.20
C THR A 24 -2.97 13.01 6.78
N PHE A 25 -3.06 11.86 7.45
CA PHE A 25 -4.09 10.86 7.20
C PHE A 25 -5.45 11.34 7.68
N GLN A 26 -6.42 11.35 6.77
CA GLN A 26 -7.83 11.57 7.05
C GLN A 26 -8.63 10.31 6.68
N PRO A 27 -9.74 10.00 7.37
CA PRO A 27 -10.57 8.83 7.06
C PRO A 27 -11.00 8.74 5.59
N GLU A 28 -11.22 9.87 4.93
CA GLU A 28 -11.64 10.00 3.53
C GLU A 28 -10.54 9.53 2.55
N ASP A 29 -9.28 9.55 2.97
CA ASP A 29 -8.17 8.99 2.17
C ASP A 29 -8.38 7.49 1.90
N LEU A 30 -9.16 6.79 2.75
CA LEU A 30 -9.51 5.39 2.52
C LEU A 30 -10.39 5.19 1.30
N PHE A 31 -11.14 6.19 0.82
CA PHE A 31 -12.00 6.07 -0.38
C PHE A 31 -11.22 5.73 -1.65
N TRP A 32 -9.91 5.93 -1.64
CA TRP A 32 -9.02 5.44 -2.69
C TRP A 32 -9.02 3.90 -2.82
N LEU A 33 -9.41 3.19 -1.76
CA LEU A 33 -9.55 1.73 -1.74
C LEU A 33 -11.01 1.32 -2.01
N PRO A 34 -11.25 0.38 -2.93
CA PRO A 34 -12.62 -0.06 -3.27
C PRO A 34 -13.34 -0.75 -2.10
N TYR A 35 -12.59 -1.29 -1.13
CA TYR A 35 -13.12 -1.98 0.06
C TYR A 35 -13.02 -1.14 1.36
N HIS A 36 -12.93 0.19 1.25
CA HIS A 36 -12.74 1.11 2.39
C HIS A 36 -13.72 0.88 3.54
N ALA A 37 -14.97 0.52 3.25
CA ALA A 37 -15.99 0.26 4.28
C ALA A 37 -15.56 -0.82 5.30
N SER A 38 -14.80 -1.83 4.85
CA SER A 38 -14.29 -2.91 5.71
C SER A 38 -13.15 -2.47 6.65
N LEU A 39 -12.58 -1.28 6.43
CA LEU A 39 -11.48 -0.71 7.21
C LEU A 39 -11.96 0.20 8.35
N THR A 40 -13.25 0.57 8.37
CA THR A 40 -13.84 1.52 9.33
C THR A 40 -13.63 1.10 10.80
N GLY A 41 -13.67 -0.20 11.09
CA GLY A 41 -13.45 -0.74 12.45
C GLY A 41 -11.97 -0.85 12.87
N TRP A 42 -11.01 -0.46 12.02
CA TRP A 42 -9.59 -0.55 12.35
C TRP A 42 -9.12 0.72 13.06
N GLY A 43 -8.16 0.58 13.99
CA GLY A 43 -7.51 1.74 14.61
C GLY A 43 -6.83 2.63 13.56
N ARG A 44 -6.83 3.94 13.79
CA ARG A 44 -6.31 4.96 12.84
C ARG A 44 -4.91 4.65 12.30
N LYS A 45 -3.98 4.23 13.18
CA LYS A 45 -2.62 3.82 12.77
C LYS A 45 -2.64 2.69 11.74
N ARG A 46 -3.45 1.66 11.99
CA ARG A 46 -3.56 0.50 11.11
C ARG A 46 -4.21 0.84 9.77
N GLN A 47 -5.19 1.76 9.76
CA GLN A 47 -5.80 2.26 8.52
C GLN A 47 -4.75 2.99 7.65
N ALA A 48 -3.98 3.90 8.27
CA ALA A 48 -2.91 4.62 7.59
C ALA A 48 -1.82 3.68 7.04
N GLU A 49 -1.34 2.73 7.83
CA GLU A 49 -0.35 1.74 7.41
C GLU A 49 -0.86 0.85 6.26
N HIS A 50 -2.12 0.43 6.31
CA HIS A 50 -2.72 -0.37 5.24
C HIS A 50 -2.83 0.42 3.94
N LEU A 51 -3.25 1.68 4.02
CA LEU A 51 -3.32 2.58 2.88
C LEU A 51 -1.93 2.81 2.27
N ALA A 52 -0.92 3.12 3.11
CA ALA A 52 0.46 3.28 2.69
C ALA A 52 0.99 2.03 1.95
N GLY A 53 0.73 0.84 2.49
CA GLY A 53 1.10 -0.42 1.85
C GLY A 53 0.44 -0.63 0.48
N ARG A 54 -0.86 -0.28 0.35
CA ARG A 54 -1.57 -0.40 -0.93
C ARG A 54 -1.10 0.62 -1.98
N ILE A 55 -0.66 1.80 -1.56
CA ILE A 55 0.00 2.78 -2.44
C ILE A 55 1.33 2.24 -2.95
N ALA A 56 2.15 1.64 -2.07
CA ALA A 56 3.42 1.02 -2.45
C ALA A 56 3.21 -0.08 -3.49
N ALA A 57 2.23 -0.96 -3.26
CA ALA A 57 1.89 -2.02 -4.21
C ALA A 57 1.38 -1.48 -5.55
N ALA A 58 0.60 -0.39 -5.54
CA ALA A 58 0.15 0.26 -6.76
C ALA A 58 1.31 0.82 -7.60
N TYR A 59 2.31 1.43 -6.96
CA TYR A 59 3.50 1.87 -7.67
C TYR A 59 4.29 0.69 -8.24
N ALA A 60 4.41 -0.42 -7.49
CA ALA A 60 5.14 -1.60 -7.96
C ALA A 60 4.48 -2.22 -9.19
N LEU A 61 3.14 -2.31 -9.20
CA LEU A 61 2.38 -2.83 -10.34
C LEU A 61 2.43 -1.90 -11.55
N ARG A 62 2.48 -0.58 -11.33
CA ARG A 62 2.59 0.39 -12.43
C ARG A 62 3.90 0.26 -13.21
N GLU A 63 5.00 -0.12 -12.56
CA GLU A 63 6.29 -0.37 -13.23
C GLU A 63 6.20 -1.49 -14.28
N VAL A 64 5.28 -2.42 -14.08
CA VAL A 64 5.03 -3.54 -15.00
C VAL A 64 3.76 -3.35 -15.84
N GLY A 65 3.22 -2.13 -15.89
CA GLY A 65 2.05 -1.77 -16.70
C GLY A 65 0.71 -2.22 -16.12
N GLU A 66 0.68 -2.78 -14.91
CA GLU A 66 -0.54 -3.20 -14.24
C GLU A 66 -1.18 -2.04 -13.47
N LYS A 67 -2.47 -1.79 -13.73
CA LYS A 67 -3.22 -0.65 -13.17
C LYS A 67 -4.12 -1.07 -12.01
N ARG A 68 -4.40 -2.37 -11.86
CA ARG A 68 -5.22 -2.91 -10.80
C ARG A 68 -4.49 -2.82 -9.46
N LEU A 69 -5.22 -2.45 -8.42
CA LEU A 69 -4.73 -2.59 -7.05
C LEU A 69 -4.83 -4.07 -6.63
N PRO A 70 -3.92 -4.57 -5.77
CA PRO A 70 -4.10 -5.88 -5.18
C PRO A 70 -5.41 -5.92 -4.38
N ALA A 71 -6.20 -6.96 -4.60
CA ALA A 71 -7.38 -7.23 -3.78
C ALA A 71 -6.96 -7.58 -2.35
N ILE A 72 -7.93 -7.69 -1.46
CA ILE A 72 -7.70 -8.08 -0.06
C ILE A 72 -8.19 -9.52 0.13
N GLY A 73 -7.32 -10.40 0.61
CA GLY A 73 -7.68 -11.77 0.99
C GLY A 73 -8.20 -11.85 2.43
N ASP A 74 -8.62 -13.04 2.83
CA ASP A 74 -9.25 -13.30 4.14
C ASP A 74 -8.35 -12.94 5.33
N GLN A 75 -7.04 -13.09 5.17
CA GLN A 75 -6.02 -12.70 6.16
C GLN A 75 -5.49 -11.28 5.93
N ARG A 76 -6.19 -10.48 5.12
CA ARG A 76 -5.85 -9.10 4.73
C ARG A 76 -4.60 -9.00 3.86
N GLN A 77 -4.07 -10.14 3.41
CA GLN A 77 -2.95 -10.20 2.48
C GLN A 77 -3.31 -9.55 1.15
N PRO A 78 -2.36 -8.88 0.48
CA PRO A 78 -2.57 -8.44 -0.90
C PRO A 78 -2.70 -9.67 -1.80
N LEU A 79 -3.83 -9.77 -2.49
CA LEU A 79 -4.00 -10.71 -3.59
C LEU A 79 -3.50 -10.03 -4.86
N TRP A 80 -2.26 -10.34 -5.22
CA TRP A 80 -1.62 -9.76 -6.40
C TRP A 80 -2.32 -10.24 -7.68
N PRO A 81 -2.49 -9.36 -8.68
CA PRO A 81 -3.05 -9.76 -9.96
C PRO A 81 -2.07 -10.66 -10.72
N THR A 82 -2.56 -11.75 -11.30
CA THR A 82 -1.78 -12.63 -12.19
C THR A 82 -1.15 -11.82 -13.34
N PRO A 83 0.12 -12.08 -13.72
CA PRO A 83 1.04 -13.11 -13.21
C PRO A 83 1.92 -12.66 -12.02
N TRP A 84 1.62 -11.51 -11.43
CA TRP A 84 2.48 -10.86 -10.45
C TRP A 84 2.32 -11.45 -9.05
N PHE A 85 3.40 -11.36 -8.29
CA PHE A 85 3.46 -11.67 -6.88
C PHE A 85 4.36 -10.63 -6.20
N GLY A 86 4.24 -10.51 -4.88
CA GLY A 86 5.05 -9.56 -4.14
C GLY A 86 4.82 -9.65 -2.64
N SER A 87 5.56 -8.82 -1.92
CA SER A 87 5.42 -8.65 -0.47
C SER A 87 5.38 -7.17 -0.14
N ILE A 88 4.73 -6.84 0.98
CA ILE A 88 4.66 -5.49 1.52
C ILE A 88 5.12 -5.58 2.96
N SER A 89 6.15 -4.82 3.29
CA SER A 89 6.66 -4.68 4.65
C SER A 89 6.52 -3.24 5.10
N HIS A 90 6.21 -3.04 6.37
CA HIS A 90 6.21 -1.73 7.01
C HIS A 90 7.32 -1.70 8.06
N CYS A 91 7.99 -0.55 8.16
CA CYS A 91 8.88 -0.25 9.27
C CYS A 91 8.34 1.00 9.95
N GLY A 92 8.24 1.00 11.27
CA GLY A 92 7.89 2.20 12.02
C GLY A 92 9.03 3.21 11.96
N GLN A 93 8.68 4.50 11.94
CA GLN A 93 9.60 5.51 12.46
C GLN A 93 9.72 5.23 13.98
N ARG A 94 10.95 5.03 14.47
CA ARG A 94 11.22 4.91 15.91
C ARG A 94 10.84 6.19 16.63
#